data_AF-A0A2V9MUG8-F1
#
_entry.id   AF-A0A2V9MUG8-F1
#
_cell.length_a   1.000
_cell.length_b   1.000
_cell.length_c   1.000
_cell.angle_alpha   90.00
_cell.angle_beta   90.00
_cell.angle_gamma   90.00
#
_symmetry.space_group_name_H-M   'P 1'
#
loop_
_entity.id
_entity.type
_entity.pdbx_description
1 polymer ?
#
loop_
_entity_poly.entity_id
_entity_poly.type
_entity_poly.pdbx_seq_one_letter_code
_entity_poly.pdbx_strand_id
1 'polypeptide(L)'
;MLSIMAQHVERGDTVHIDVSHGLRHLPMIALLAALHLRVARDAKIGAIWYGAFDPDTNEAPVHNLVGLLRIADWIQALHTYDKDGDYGVFSPLLGPAGELLGRAAFFERTTNSVKAREALSGWASRKDRFLVDDPAAELFREELEHRVRWHRQPDRASWEKELAKRYLEQGDYVRAAIYGLEAAISAQAIQSGADVGDFGQRDSARDELKSSQGFRTLNNLRNALAHGVRPSDQAIERALKDETNLRNALKRLLTQLLGLERKQGA
;
A
#
# COMPACT_ATOMS: atom_id res chain seq x y z
N MET A 1 10.87 21.95 24.87
CA MET A 1 9.73 21.11 25.32
C MET A 1 9.89 19.66 24.84
N LEU A 2 9.95 19.40 23.54
CA LEU A 2 10.09 18.04 23.00
C LEU A 2 11.29 17.25 23.57
N SER A 3 12.48 17.86 23.53
CA SER A 3 13.70 17.26 24.09
C SER A 3 13.59 16.98 25.59
N ILE A 4 12.92 17.87 26.32
CA ILE A 4 12.71 17.73 27.77
C ILE A 4 11.78 16.54 28.04
N MET A 5 10.64 16.44 27.34
CA MET A 5 9.73 15.30 27.48
C MET A 5 10.43 13.98 27.14
N ALA A 6 11.19 13.94 26.04
CA ALA A 6 11.91 12.73 25.61
C ALA A 6 13.07 12.30 26.52
N GLN A 7 13.55 13.19 27.40
CA GLN A 7 14.54 12.86 28.45
C GLN A 7 13.89 12.24 29.69
N HIS A 8 12.61 12.48 29.92
CA HIS A 8 11.88 12.04 31.12
C HIS A 8 10.87 10.92 30.84
N VAL A 9 10.84 10.43 29.60
CA VAL A 9 10.02 9.29 29.18
C VAL A 9 10.96 8.18 28.76
N GLU A 10 10.91 7.08 29.51
CA GLU A 10 11.66 5.86 29.22
C GLU A 10 10.97 5.04 28.12
N ARG A 11 11.65 3.99 27.66
CA ARG A 11 11.15 3.17 26.57
C ARG A 11 9.99 2.30 27.05
N GLY A 12 8.85 2.35 26.35
CA GLY A 12 7.66 1.56 26.70
C GLY A 12 6.74 2.21 27.75
N ASP A 13 7.09 3.40 28.25
CA ASP A 13 6.29 4.12 29.22
C ASP A 13 4.88 4.42 28.72
N THR A 14 3.92 4.47 29.65
CA THR A 14 2.58 5.01 29.37
C THR A 14 2.49 6.46 29.80
N VAL A 15 2.26 7.37 28.85
CA VAL A 15 2.26 8.82 29.05
C VAL A 15 0.86 9.39 28.92
N HIS A 16 0.45 10.20 29.88
CA HIS A 16 -0.75 11.03 29.82
C HIS A 16 -0.31 12.50 29.78
N ILE A 17 -0.88 13.28 28.86
CA ILE A 17 -0.47 14.67 28.63
C ILE A 17 -1.66 15.58 28.93
N ASP A 18 -1.48 16.53 29.84
CA ASP A 18 -2.48 17.57 30.12
C ASP A 18 -2.12 18.85 29.34
N VAL A 19 -3.05 19.31 28.51
CA VAL A 19 -2.94 20.53 27.71
C VAL A 19 -4.00 21.58 28.08
N SER A 20 -4.61 21.46 29.27
CA SER A 20 -5.65 22.37 29.77
C SER A 20 -5.13 23.80 29.99
N HIS A 21 -3.87 23.93 30.40
CA HIS A 21 -3.25 25.22 30.70
C HIS A 21 -2.08 25.54 29.77
N GLY A 22 -1.90 26.83 29.51
CA GLY A 22 -0.75 27.37 28.81
C GLY A 22 -1.11 28.14 27.53
N LEU A 23 -0.09 28.50 26.76
CA LEU A 23 -0.27 29.25 25.52
C LEU A 23 -0.94 28.39 24.46
N ARG A 24 -1.80 29.00 23.62
CA ARG A 24 -2.62 28.30 22.60
C ARG A 24 -1.84 27.43 21.61
N HIS A 25 -0.53 27.63 21.48
CA HIS A 25 0.33 26.82 20.62
C HIS A 25 0.90 25.57 21.31
N LEU A 26 0.88 25.49 22.64
CA LEU A 26 1.41 24.34 23.39
C LEU A 26 0.65 23.05 23.12
N PRO A 27 -0.70 23.02 22.97
CA PRO A 27 -1.40 21.81 22.56
C PRO A 27 -0.91 21.23 21.22
N MET A 28 -0.58 22.10 20.24
CA MET A 28 -0.02 21.66 18.97
C MET A 28 1.37 21.03 19.12
N ILE A 29 2.23 21.62 19.97
CA ILE A 29 3.56 21.08 20.27
C ILE A 29 3.44 19.77 21.06
N ALA A 30 2.48 19.69 21.99
CA ALA A 30 2.21 18.49 22.78
C ALA A 30 1.77 17.32 21.90
N LEU A 31 0.93 17.57 20.89
CA LEU A 31 0.55 16.55 19.91
C LEU A 31 1.77 16.04 19.10
N LEU A 32 2.63 16.95 18.61
CA LEU A 32 3.87 16.57 17.94
C LEU A 32 4.82 15.80 18.87
N ALA A 33 4.86 16.17 20.16
CA ALA A 33 5.63 15.45 21.15
C ALA A 33 5.10 14.05 21.40
N ALA A 34 3.78 13.88 21.51
CA ALA A 34 3.13 12.58 21.63
C ALA A 34 3.50 11.67 20.44
N LEU A 35 3.43 12.18 19.21
CA LEU A 35 3.83 11.44 18.00
C LEU A 35 5.30 11.03 18.04
N HIS A 36 6.19 11.95 18.41
CA HIS A 36 7.62 11.66 18.54
C HIS A 36 7.89 10.58 19.61
N LEU A 37 7.28 10.69 20.79
CA LEU A 37 7.46 9.74 21.89
C LEU A 37 7.01 8.33 21.49
N ARG A 38 5.89 8.19 20.77
CA ARG A 38 5.46 6.89 20.23
C ARG A 38 6.52 6.24 19.36
N VAL A 39 7.18 7.01 18.50
CA VAL A 39 8.16 6.47 17.54
C VAL A 39 9.55 6.29 18.15
N ALA A 40 10.06 7.32 18.84
CA ALA A 40 11.44 7.36 19.32
C ALA A 40 11.65 6.69 20.69
N ARG A 41 10.58 6.48 21.44
CA ARG A 41 10.59 5.83 22.76
C ARG A 41 9.66 4.63 22.85
N ASP A 42 8.95 4.26 21.78
CA ASP A 42 7.97 3.17 21.85
C ASP A 42 6.95 3.38 22.99
N ALA A 43 6.67 4.66 23.31
CA ALA A 43 5.83 5.03 24.44
C ALA A 43 4.35 4.92 24.06
N LYS A 44 3.53 4.45 25.00
CA LYS A 44 2.07 4.39 24.85
C LYS A 44 1.46 5.69 25.32
N ILE A 45 0.81 6.45 24.43
CA ILE A 45 0.06 7.63 24.82
C ILE A 45 -1.32 7.20 25.29
N GLY A 46 -1.56 7.24 26.60
CA GLY A 46 -2.82 6.81 27.21
C GLY A 46 -3.95 7.82 27.02
N ALA A 47 -3.64 9.11 27.17
CA ALA A 47 -4.60 10.19 26.93
C ALA A 47 -3.90 11.53 26.67
N ILE A 48 -4.62 12.42 26.00
CA ILE A 48 -4.28 13.84 25.90
C ILE A 48 -5.48 14.61 26.46
N TRP A 49 -5.37 15.17 27.66
CA TRP A 49 -6.48 15.79 28.37
C TRP A 49 -6.55 17.29 28.10
N TYR A 50 -7.77 17.79 27.85
CA TYR A 50 -8.05 19.20 27.70
C TYR A 50 -9.31 19.58 28.48
N GLY A 51 -9.16 20.40 29.52
CA GLY A 51 -10.27 21.04 30.21
C GLY A 51 -10.71 22.31 29.48
N ALA A 52 -11.95 22.32 28.98
CA ALA A 52 -12.53 23.46 28.29
C ALA A 52 -13.34 24.31 29.28
N PHE A 53 -12.66 25.09 30.13
CA PHE A 53 -13.35 25.97 31.08
C PHE A 53 -14.11 27.09 30.35
N ASP A 54 -15.40 27.20 30.65
CA ASP A 54 -16.28 28.25 30.18
C ASP A 54 -16.66 29.17 31.35
N PRO A 55 -16.21 30.45 31.34
CA PRO A 55 -16.51 31.39 32.42
C PRO A 55 -17.98 31.80 32.48
N ASP A 56 -18.74 31.66 31.39
CA ASP A 56 -20.14 32.07 31.33
C ASP A 56 -21.06 31.04 32.01
N THR A 57 -20.71 29.75 31.90
CA THR A 57 -21.43 28.63 32.52
C THR A 57 -20.79 28.14 33.81
N ASN A 58 -19.53 28.54 34.07
CA ASN A 58 -18.69 28.04 35.17
C ASN A 58 -18.48 26.52 35.12
N GLU A 59 -18.56 25.93 33.93
CA GLU A 59 -18.32 24.50 33.68
C GLU A 59 -16.92 24.28 33.08
N ALA A 60 -16.35 23.09 33.30
CA ALA A 60 -15.06 22.69 32.72
C ALA A 60 -15.12 21.24 32.21
N PRO A 61 -15.84 20.96 31.10
CA PRO A 61 -15.82 19.64 30.49
C PRO A 61 -14.38 19.23 30.13
N VAL A 62 -14.03 17.98 30.45
CA VAL A 62 -12.73 17.40 30.16
C VAL A 62 -12.83 16.52 28.94
N HIS A 63 -12.04 16.84 27.91
CA HIS A 63 -11.99 16.10 26.65
C HIS A 63 -10.70 15.27 26.58
N ASN A 64 -10.83 14.03 26.10
CA ASN A 64 -9.69 13.23 25.69
C ASN A 64 -9.43 13.41 24.20
N LEU A 65 -8.33 14.07 23.86
CA LEU A 65 -7.89 14.37 22.51
C LEU A 65 -6.99 13.29 21.91
N VAL A 66 -6.82 12.14 22.57
CA VAL A 66 -5.98 11.02 22.07
C VAL A 66 -6.42 10.54 20.68
N GLY A 67 -7.71 10.73 20.33
CA GLY A 67 -8.24 10.43 19.00
C GLY A 67 -7.54 11.17 17.85
N LEU A 68 -6.88 12.31 18.10
CA LEU A 68 -6.07 12.98 17.08
C LEU A 68 -4.88 12.13 16.62
N LEU A 69 -4.33 11.31 17.51
CA LEU A 69 -3.26 10.36 17.16
C LEU A 69 -3.76 9.25 16.24
N ARG A 70 -5.06 8.93 16.29
CA ARG A 70 -5.68 7.95 15.39
C ARG A 70 -5.68 8.43 13.94
N ILE A 71 -5.95 9.71 13.72
CA ILE A 71 -5.86 10.34 12.39
C ILE A 71 -4.42 10.27 11.87
N ALA A 72 -3.44 10.57 12.75
CA ALA A 72 -2.03 10.47 12.38
C ALA A 72 -1.62 9.04 11.98
N ASP A 73 -2.16 8.01 12.66
CA ASP A 73 -1.91 6.61 12.30
C ASP A 73 -2.43 6.27 10.89
N TRP A 74 -3.63 6.77 10.53
CA TRP A 74 -4.18 6.61 9.20
C TRP A 74 -3.37 7.36 8.12
N ILE A 75 -2.92 8.58 8.41
CA ILE A 75 -2.03 9.34 7.49
C ILE A 75 -0.72 8.58 7.27
N GLN A 76 -0.12 8.02 8.33
CA GLN A 76 1.09 7.23 8.23
C GLN A 76 0.88 5.95 7.41
N ALA A 77 -0.24 5.25 7.61
CA ALA A 77 -0.62 4.08 6.83
C ALA A 77 -0.79 4.42 5.34
N LEU A 78 -1.43 5.56 5.02
CA LEU A 78 -1.59 6.05 3.65
C LEU A 78 -0.24 6.32 2.98
N HIS A 79 0.65 7.07 3.64
CA HIS A 79 1.99 7.34 3.10
C HIS A 79 2.81 6.06 2.89
N THR A 80 2.70 5.09 3.81
CA THR A 80 3.42 3.82 3.69
C THR A 80 2.91 3.02 2.50
N TYR A 81 1.59 2.96 2.32
CA TYR A 81 1.01 2.35 1.13
C TYR A 81 1.45 3.07 -0.16
N ASP A 82 1.43 4.40 -0.20
CA ASP A 82 1.75 5.15 -1.42
C ASP A 82 3.19 4.90 -1.87
N LYS A 83 4.08 4.66 -0.89
CA LYS A 83 5.47 4.29 -1.13
C LYS A 83 5.63 2.82 -1.54
N ASP A 84 5.09 1.87 -0.78
CA ASP A 84 5.46 0.45 -0.89
C ASP A 84 4.39 -0.44 -1.57
N GLY A 85 3.19 0.10 -1.77
CA GLY A 85 2.00 -0.61 -2.24
C GLY A 85 1.36 -1.56 -1.24
N ASP A 86 1.88 -1.59 0.00
CA ASP A 86 1.43 -2.49 1.05
C ASP A 86 0.21 -1.92 1.78
N TYR A 87 -0.99 -2.40 1.45
CA TYR A 87 -2.22 -2.05 2.19
C TYR A 87 -2.42 -2.91 3.45
N GLY A 88 -1.52 -3.84 3.74
CA GLY A 88 -1.48 -4.58 5.00
C GLY A 88 -1.22 -3.68 6.22
N VAL A 89 -0.62 -2.51 6.01
CA VAL A 89 -0.40 -1.49 7.06
C VAL A 89 -1.70 -0.94 7.67
N PHE A 90 -2.83 -1.07 6.98
CA PHE A 90 -4.15 -0.73 7.52
C PHE A 90 -4.72 -1.82 8.43
N SER A 91 -4.14 -3.04 8.43
CA SER A 91 -4.60 -4.16 9.25
C SER A 91 -4.77 -3.81 10.74
N PRO A 92 -3.77 -3.25 11.44
CA PRO A 92 -3.92 -2.88 12.85
C PRO A 92 -4.95 -1.76 13.09
N LEU A 93 -5.24 -0.93 12.08
CA LEU A 93 -6.26 0.11 12.18
C LEU A 93 -7.67 -0.47 12.07
N LEU A 94 -7.86 -1.49 11.24
CA LEU A 94 -9.18 -2.08 11.01
C LEU A 94 -9.49 -3.28 11.92
N GLY A 95 -8.60 -3.61 12.86
CA GLY A 95 -8.80 -4.71 13.81
C GLY A 95 -9.01 -6.07 13.10
N PRO A 96 -9.97 -6.91 13.55
CA PRO A 96 -10.21 -8.23 12.95
C PRO A 96 -10.61 -8.19 11.47
N ALA A 97 -11.19 -7.08 10.98
CA ALA A 97 -11.45 -6.94 9.56
C ALA A 97 -10.16 -6.73 8.76
N GLY A 98 -9.21 -6.00 9.34
CA GLY A 98 -7.92 -5.70 8.76
C GLY A 98 -7.05 -6.92 8.45
N GLU A 99 -7.24 -8.04 9.16
CA GLU A 99 -6.46 -9.28 8.94
C GLU A 99 -6.54 -9.78 7.48
N LEU A 100 -7.69 -9.61 6.83
CA LEU A 100 -7.87 -9.98 5.42
C LEU A 100 -7.06 -9.07 4.48
N LEU A 101 -6.91 -7.78 4.81
CA LEU A 101 -6.00 -6.88 4.08
C LEU A 101 -4.55 -7.33 4.26
N GLY A 102 -4.14 -7.66 5.49
CA GLY A 102 -2.81 -8.19 5.77
C GLY A 102 -2.50 -9.47 4.98
N ARG A 103 -3.47 -10.40 4.92
CA ARG A 103 -3.36 -11.65 4.13
C ARG A 103 -3.28 -11.38 2.64
N ALA A 104 -4.11 -10.47 2.12
CA ALA A 104 -4.08 -10.10 0.71
C ALA A 104 -2.73 -9.48 0.31
N ALA A 105 -2.21 -8.55 1.12
CA ALA A 105 -0.90 -7.96 0.90
C ALA A 105 0.25 -8.98 0.96
N PHE A 106 0.16 -9.97 1.88
CA PHE A 106 1.09 -11.09 1.90
C PHE A 106 1.07 -11.88 0.58
N PHE A 107 -0.12 -12.24 0.09
CA PHE A 107 -0.23 -12.99 -1.17
C PHE A 107 0.25 -12.19 -2.38
N GLU A 108 0.06 -10.87 -2.41
CA GLU A 108 0.65 -10.02 -3.45
C GLU A 108 2.19 -10.02 -3.41
N ARG A 109 2.80 -9.91 -2.23
CA ARG A 109 4.27 -10.00 -2.09
C ARG A 109 4.82 -11.35 -2.53
N THR A 110 4.05 -12.42 -2.36
CA THR A 110 4.40 -13.78 -2.83
C THR A 110 3.83 -14.10 -4.20
N THR A 111 3.48 -13.08 -5.00
CA THR A 111 3.05 -13.19 -6.41
C THR A 111 1.85 -14.11 -6.64
N ASN A 112 0.93 -14.20 -5.68
CA ASN A 112 -0.30 -14.99 -5.77
C ASN A 112 -1.53 -14.07 -5.88
N SER A 113 -1.79 -13.59 -7.11
CA SER A 113 -2.90 -12.69 -7.43
C SER A 113 -4.27 -13.27 -7.06
N VAL A 114 -4.45 -14.59 -7.24
CA VAL A 114 -5.73 -15.28 -6.97
C VAL A 114 -6.07 -15.25 -5.48
N LYS A 115 -5.15 -15.69 -4.61
CA LYS A 115 -5.37 -15.69 -3.16
C LYS A 115 -5.45 -14.27 -2.59
N ALA A 116 -4.70 -13.32 -3.17
CA ALA A 116 -4.83 -11.92 -2.80
C ALA A 116 -6.23 -11.39 -3.11
N ARG A 117 -6.76 -11.68 -4.31
CA ARG A 117 -8.10 -11.28 -4.74
C ARG A 117 -9.20 -11.92 -3.89
N GLU A 118 -9.05 -13.20 -3.52
CA GLU A 118 -9.96 -13.89 -2.60
C GLU A 118 -10.02 -13.19 -1.24
N ALA A 119 -8.87 -12.87 -0.65
CA ALA A 119 -8.79 -12.19 0.63
C ALA A 119 -9.38 -10.75 0.57
N LEU A 120 -9.11 -9.99 -0.51
CA LEU A 120 -9.72 -8.67 -0.71
C LEU A 120 -11.23 -8.74 -0.93
N SER A 121 -11.71 -9.74 -1.66
CA SER A 121 -13.14 -9.94 -1.88
C SER A 121 -13.85 -10.33 -0.57
N GLY A 122 -13.21 -11.16 0.26
CA GLY A 122 -13.67 -11.47 1.61
C GLY A 122 -13.68 -10.24 2.52
N TRP A 123 -12.68 -9.36 2.42
CA TRP A 123 -12.66 -8.10 3.16
C TRP A 123 -13.80 -7.17 2.71
N ALA A 124 -14.00 -7.04 1.39
CA ALA A 124 -15.01 -6.17 0.81
C ALA A 124 -16.45 -6.60 1.15
N SER A 125 -16.69 -7.91 1.35
CA SER A 125 -18.02 -8.44 1.71
C SER A 125 -18.37 -8.29 3.19
N ARG A 126 -17.40 -7.96 4.05
CA ARG A 126 -17.65 -7.73 5.48
C ARG A 126 -18.45 -6.44 5.71
N LYS A 127 -19.45 -6.53 6.58
CA LYS A 127 -20.26 -5.38 7.03
C LYS A 127 -19.50 -4.53 8.07
N ASP A 128 -18.66 -5.18 8.86
CA ASP A 128 -17.84 -4.61 9.93
C ASP A 128 -16.42 -4.25 9.46
N ARG A 129 -16.23 -4.04 8.14
CA ARG A 129 -14.89 -3.82 7.57
C ARG A 129 -14.26 -2.47 7.94
N PHE A 130 -15.06 -1.55 8.46
CA PHE A 130 -14.64 -0.32 9.13
C PHE A 130 -15.29 -0.27 10.51
N LEU A 131 -14.56 0.21 11.51
CA LEU A 131 -15.06 0.33 12.87
C LEU A 131 -16.12 1.44 12.92
N VAL A 132 -17.27 1.16 13.56
CA VAL A 132 -18.44 2.07 13.61
C VAL A 132 -18.10 3.39 14.33
N ASP A 133 -17.23 3.33 15.34
CA ASP A 133 -16.85 4.46 16.18
C ASP A 133 -15.43 4.98 15.89
N ASP A 134 -14.96 4.87 14.64
CA ASP A 134 -13.66 5.41 14.21
C ASP A 134 -13.85 6.50 13.14
N PRO A 135 -14.00 7.79 13.53
CA PRO A 135 -14.14 8.89 12.59
C PRO A 135 -12.96 9.03 11.61
N ALA A 136 -11.76 8.58 12.01
CA ALA A 136 -10.63 8.58 11.09
C ALA A 136 -10.85 7.54 9.99
N ALA A 137 -11.36 6.35 10.32
CA ALA A 137 -11.66 5.33 9.33
C ALA A 137 -12.65 5.80 8.25
N GLU A 138 -13.62 6.65 8.61
CA GLU A 138 -14.54 7.26 7.64
C GLU A 138 -13.81 8.21 6.69
N LEU A 139 -12.94 9.07 7.23
CA LEU A 139 -12.18 10.05 6.44
C LEU A 139 -11.30 9.40 5.36
N PHE A 140 -10.74 8.21 5.65
CA PHE A 140 -9.81 7.50 4.75
C PHE A 140 -10.45 6.34 3.98
N ARG A 141 -11.76 6.12 4.12
CA ARG A 141 -12.49 5.02 3.51
C ARG A 141 -12.33 4.99 1.99
N GLU A 142 -12.62 6.11 1.33
CA GLU A 142 -12.57 6.21 -0.13
C GLU A 142 -11.15 5.93 -0.65
N GLU A 143 -10.15 6.51 0.00
CA GLU A 143 -8.75 6.34 -0.36
C GLU A 143 -8.30 4.88 -0.25
N LEU A 144 -8.72 4.16 0.79
CA LEU A 144 -8.43 2.73 0.95
C LEU A 144 -9.17 1.89 -0.10
N GLU A 145 -10.46 2.12 -0.30
CA GLU A 145 -11.27 1.36 -1.27
C GLU A 145 -10.75 1.56 -2.71
N HIS A 146 -10.39 2.79 -3.08
CA HIS A 146 -9.73 3.08 -4.36
C HIS A 146 -8.44 2.29 -4.53
N ARG A 147 -7.65 2.18 -3.46
CA ARG A 147 -6.36 1.47 -3.45
C ARG A 147 -6.46 -0.04 -3.50
N VAL A 148 -7.57 -0.65 -3.10
CA VAL A 148 -7.73 -2.10 -3.27
C VAL A 148 -8.55 -2.49 -4.49
N ARG A 149 -9.15 -1.52 -5.20
CA ARG A 149 -10.14 -1.72 -6.29
C ARG A 149 -9.76 -2.70 -7.40
N TRP A 150 -8.47 -2.98 -7.59
CA TRP A 150 -8.00 -3.93 -8.60
C TRP A 150 -8.68 -5.30 -8.47
N HIS A 151 -9.05 -5.71 -7.24
CA HIS A 151 -9.73 -6.98 -6.99
C HIS A 151 -11.11 -7.10 -7.67
N ARG A 152 -11.68 -5.97 -8.10
CA ARG A 152 -12.98 -5.87 -8.78
C ARG A 152 -12.89 -5.94 -10.31
N GLN A 153 -11.69 -6.01 -10.90
CA GLN A 153 -11.58 -6.17 -12.35
C GLN A 153 -12.22 -7.50 -12.80
N PRO A 154 -12.69 -7.61 -14.06
CA PRO A 154 -13.55 -8.72 -14.48
C PRO A 154 -12.85 -10.07 -14.50
N ASP A 155 -11.56 -10.10 -14.81
CA ASP A 155 -10.80 -11.33 -15.04
C ASP A 155 -9.37 -11.23 -14.49
N ARG A 156 -8.69 -12.39 -14.47
CA ARG A 156 -7.33 -12.54 -13.94
C ARG A 156 -6.29 -11.70 -14.68
N ALA A 157 -6.37 -11.61 -16.01
CA ALA A 157 -5.44 -10.80 -16.78
C ALA A 157 -5.59 -9.32 -16.44
N SER A 158 -6.82 -8.87 -16.22
CA SER A 158 -7.15 -7.50 -15.79
C SER A 158 -6.66 -7.21 -14.36
N TRP A 159 -6.75 -8.16 -13.43
CA TRP A 159 -6.15 -8.04 -12.09
C TRP A 159 -4.63 -7.83 -12.16
N GLU A 160 -3.96 -8.74 -12.85
CA GLU A 160 -2.49 -8.76 -12.95
C GLU A 160 -1.98 -7.54 -13.73
N LYS A 161 -2.71 -7.07 -14.74
CA LYS A 161 -2.42 -5.83 -15.47
C LYS A 161 -2.47 -4.60 -14.56
N GLU A 162 -3.51 -4.47 -13.72
CA GLU A 162 -3.64 -3.34 -12.80
C GLU A 162 -2.55 -3.38 -11.71
N LEU A 163 -2.21 -4.57 -11.21
CA LEU A 163 -1.07 -4.76 -10.29
C LEU A 163 0.25 -4.36 -10.94
N ALA A 164 0.52 -4.82 -12.17
CA ALA A 164 1.74 -4.48 -12.90
C ALA A 164 1.90 -2.97 -13.09
N LYS A 165 0.82 -2.29 -13.47
CA LYS A 165 0.79 -0.84 -13.63
C LYS A 165 1.08 -0.12 -12.30
N ARG A 166 0.46 -0.56 -11.22
CA ARG A 166 0.64 0.07 -9.91
C ARG A 166 2.05 -0.10 -9.35
N TYR A 167 2.60 -1.31 -9.43
CA TYR A 167 3.97 -1.54 -9.00
C TYR A 167 4.97 -0.74 -9.85
N LEU A 168 4.70 -0.53 -11.14
CA LEU A 168 5.48 0.38 -11.97
C LEU A 168 5.36 1.85 -11.51
N GLU A 169 4.17 2.29 -11.12
CA GLU A 169 3.93 3.64 -10.60
C GLU A 169 4.64 3.88 -9.26
N GLN A 170 4.76 2.84 -8.42
CA GLN A 170 5.40 2.84 -7.10
C GLN A 170 6.93 2.63 -7.14
N GLY A 171 7.49 2.29 -8.30
CA GLY A 171 8.93 2.00 -8.43
C GLY A 171 9.33 0.58 -8.01
N ASP A 172 8.39 -0.32 -7.76
CA ASP A 172 8.67 -1.74 -7.58
C ASP A 172 8.77 -2.45 -8.95
N TYR A 173 9.93 -2.28 -9.57
CA TYR A 173 10.17 -2.76 -10.93
C TYR A 173 10.16 -4.29 -11.05
N VAL A 174 10.50 -5.02 -9.99
CA VAL A 174 10.50 -6.49 -9.99
C VAL A 174 9.07 -7.01 -10.02
N ARG A 175 8.21 -6.58 -9.09
CA ARG A 175 6.80 -7.00 -9.07
C ARG A 175 6.06 -6.48 -10.31
N ALA A 176 6.37 -5.28 -10.80
CA ALA A 176 5.82 -4.78 -12.05
C ALA A 176 6.12 -5.70 -13.24
N ALA A 177 7.35 -6.19 -13.36
CA ALA A 177 7.73 -7.10 -14.43
C ALA A 177 7.09 -8.49 -14.26
N ILE A 178 7.02 -9.02 -13.04
CA ILE A 178 6.37 -10.31 -12.74
C ILE A 178 4.89 -10.26 -13.10
N TYR A 179 4.13 -9.31 -12.54
CA TYR A 179 2.71 -9.18 -12.83
C TYR A 179 2.45 -8.84 -14.30
N GLY A 180 3.36 -8.12 -14.97
CA GLY A 180 3.28 -7.87 -16.39
C GLY A 180 3.36 -9.14 -17.24
N LEU A 181 4.24 -10.07 -16.87
CA LEU A 181 4.34 -11.38 -17.52
C LEU A 181 3.11 -12.24 -17.23
N GLU A 182 2.67 -12.32 -15.98
CA GLU A 182 1.48 -13.09 -15.59
C GLU A 182 0.23 -12.57 -16.30
N ALA A 183 0.06 -11.25 -16.40
CA ALA A 183 -1.04 -10.63 -17.12
C ALA A 183 -1.04 -10.99 -18.62
N ALA A 184 0.13 -11.01 -19.26
CA ALA A 184 0.26 -11.41 -20.66
C ALA A 184 -0.12 -12.88 -20.87
N ILE A 185 0.36 -13.77 -19.98
CA ILE A 185 0.03 -15.21 -20.01
C ILE A 185 -1.47 -15.42 -19.80
N SER A 186 -2.06 -14.76 -18.80
CA SER A 186 -3.49 -14.84 -18.52
C SER A 186 -4.32 -14.30 -19.68
N ALA A 187 -3.90 -13.20 -20.33
CA ALA A 187 -4.58 -12.65 -21.50
C ALA A 187 -4.53 -13.60 -22.70
N GLN A 188 -3.37 -14.20 -22.97
CA GLN A 188 -3.21 -15.19 -24.04
C GLN A 188 -4.08 -16.44 -23.79
N ALA A 189 -4.09 -16.96 -22.56
CA ALA A 189 -4.93 -18.08 -22.19
C ALA A 189 -6.42 -17.77 -22.41
N ILE A 190 -6.89 -16.60 -21.98
CA ILE A 190 -8.28 -16.16 -22.22
C ILE A 190 -8.58 -16.06 -23.73
N GLN A 191 -7.67 -15.48 -24.52
CA GLN A 191 -7.84 -15.34 -25.96
C GLN A 191 -7.93 -16.69 -26.68
N SER A 192 -7.16 -17.68 -26.22
CA SER A 192 -7.18 -19.05 -26.74
C SER A 192 -8.33 -19.90 -26.19
N GLY A 193 -9.22 -19.35 -25.36
CA GLY A 193 -10.34 -20.07 -24.74
C GLY A 193 -9.92 -21.07 -23.66
N ALA A 194 -8.70 -20.92 -23.12
CA ALA A 194 -8.15 -21.77 -22.08
C ALA A 194 -8.60 -21.38 -20.67
N ASP A 195 -8.56 -22.34 -19.75
CA ASP A 195 -8.78 -22.13 -18.32
C ASP A 195 -7.55 -21.48 -17.67
N VAL A 196 -7.72 -20.26 -17.16
CA VAL A 196 -6.67 -19.50 -16.45
C VAL A 196 -6.32 -20.06 -15.06
N GLY A 197 -7.09 -21.02 -14.55
CA GLY A 197 -6.79 -21.78 -13.33
C GLY A 197 -5.96 -23.04 -13.58
N ASP A 198 -5.98 -23.58 -14.80
CA ASP A 198 -5.25 -24.79 -15.16
C ASP A 198 -3.77 -24.49 -15.44
N PHE A 199 -2.89 -25.24 -14.78
CA PHE A 199 -1.45 -25.04 -14.91
C PHE A 199 -0.93 -25.38 -16.31
N GLY A 200 -1.40 -26.48 -16.90
CA GLY A 200 -0.92 -26.96 -18.20
C GLY A 200 -1.31 -26.01 -19.33
N GLN A 201 -2.55 -25.53 -19.33
CA GLN A 201 -3.02 -24.59 -20.34
C GLN A 201 -2.33 -23.23 -20.24
N ARG A 202 -2.00 -22.77 -19.03
CA ARG A 202 -1.17 -21.57 -18.83
C ARG A 202 0.26 -21.74 -19.36
N ASP A 203 0.85 -22.92 -19.20
CA ASP A 203 2.20 -23.19 -19.70
C ASP A 203 2.22 -23.19 -21.24
N SER A 204 1.21 -23.75 -21.89
CA SER A 204 1.01 -23.64 -23.35
C SER A 204 0.87 -22.19 -23.82
N ALA A 205 0.05 -21.38 -23.14
CA ALA A 205 -0.11 -19.96 -23.46
C ALA A 205 1.21 -19.18 -23.29
N ARG A 206 2.00 -19.52 -22.26
CA ARG A 206 3.34 -18.96 -22.04
C ARG A 206 4.29 -19.34 -23.17
N ASP A 207 4.25 -20.59 -23.64
CA ASP A 207 5.09 -21.08 -24.73
C ASP A 207 4.81 -20.36 -26.05
N GLU A 208 3.55 -20.11 -26.37
CA GLU A 208 3.15 -19.30 -27.53
C GLU A 208 3.74 -17.89 -27.46
N LEU A 209 3.68 -17.26 -26.27
CA LEU A 209 4.23 -15.93 -26.04
C LEU A 209 5.75 -15.87 -26.13
N LYS A 210 6.49 -16.99 -25.99
CA LYS A 210 7.96 -16.99 -26.19
C LYS A 210 8.35 -16.56 -27.60
N SER A 211 7.47 -16.67 -28.60
CA SER A 211 7.72 -16.14 -29.94
C SER A 211 7.74 -14.59 -29.98
N SER A 212 6.94 -13.94 -29.11
CA SER A 212 6.82 -12.48 -29.04
C SER A 212 8.13 -11.85 -28.54
N GLN A 213 8.66 -10.90 -29.32
CA GLN A 213 9.84 -10.13 -28.94
C GLN A 213 9.60 -9.34 -27.64
N GLY A 214 8.42 -8.76 -27.46
CA GLY A 214 8.07 -8.00 -26.26
C GLY A 214 8.09 -8.87 -25.00
N PHE A 215 7.47 -10.06 -25.07
CA PHE A 215 7.41 -10.98 -23.94
C PHE A 215 8.79 -11.52 -23.56
N ARG A 216 9.61 -11.90 -24.56
CA ARG A 216 11.01 -12.30 -24.32
C ARG A 216 11.83 -11.19 -23.66
N THR A 217 11.69 -9.95 -24.15
CA THR A 217 12.42 -8.80 -23.59
C THR A 217 12.01 -8.55 -22.13
N LEU A 218 10.70 -8.59 -21.82
CA LEU A 218 10.22 -8.41 -20.45
C LEU A 218 10.68 -9.55 -19.51
N ASN A 219 10.66 -10.80 -19.98
CA ASN A 219 11.13 -11.94 -19.21
C ASN A 219 12.63 -11.86 -18.92
N ASN A 220 13.44 -11.48 -19.91
CA ASN A 220 14.87 -11.28 -19.74
C ASN A 220 15.18 -10.11 -18.78
N LEU A 221 14.42 -9.01 -18.88
CA LEU A 221 14.54 -7.88 -17.96
C LEU A 221 14.19 -8.29 -16.52
N ARG A 222 13.10 -9.03 -16.33
CA ARG A 222 12.71 -9.58 -15.02
C ARG A 222 13.80 -10.47 -14.43
N ASN A 223 14.39 -11.35 -15.24
CA ASN A 223 15.49 -12.22 -14.81
C ASN A 223 16.72 -11.41 -14.39
N ALA A 224 17.08 -10.37 -15.15
CA ALA A 224 18.19 -9.50 -14.81
C ALA A 224 17.95 -8.74 -13.49
N LEU A 225 16.72 -8.26 -13.26
CA LEU A 225 16.33 -7.62 -11.99
C LEU A 225 16.37 -8.60 -10.80
N ALA A 226 15.92 -9.84 -10.99
CA ALA A 226 15.83 -10.83 -9.92
C ALA A 226 17.18 -11.46 -9.54
N HIS A 227 18.07 -11.67 -10.52
CA HIS A 227 19.33 -12.37 -10.31
C HIS A 227 20.55 -11.44 -10.27
N GLY A 228 20.39 -10.15 -10.57
CA GLY A 228 21.49 -9.17 -10.56
C GLY A 228 22.61 -9.45 -11.56
N VAL A 229 22.37 -10.32 -12.55
CA VAL A 229 23.36 -10.71 -13.55
C VAL A 229 23.43 -9.70 -14.68
N ARG A 230 24.65 -9.51 -15.22
CA ARG A 230 24.86 -8.66 -16.40
C ARG A 230 24.03 -9.20 -17.57
N PRO A 231 23.11 -8.41 -18.15
CA PRO A 231 22.34 -8.84 -19.30
C PRO A 231 23.26 -9.05 -20.50
N SER A 232 23.01 -10.09 -21.30
CA SER A 232 23.64 -10.25 -22.61
C SER A 232 23.08 -9.28 -23.67
N ASP A 233 21.93 -8.68 -23.41
CA ASP A 233 21.22 -7.78 -24.31
C ASP A 233 21.53 -6.32 -23.98
N GLN A 234 22.11 -5.59 -24.94
CA GLN A 234 22.44 -4.16 -24.81
C GLN A 234 21.23 -3.29 -24.47
N ALA A 235 20.03 -3.62 -24.94
CA ALA A 235 18.84 -2.85 -24.64
C ALA A 235 18.44 -2.97 -23.16
N ILE A 236 18.63 -4.16 -22.57
CA ILE A 236 18.38 -4.43 -21.15
C ILE A 236 19.48 -3.80 -20.30
N GLU A 237 20.75 -3.89 -20.73
CA GLU A 237 21.87 -3.21 -20.05
C GLU A 237 21.66 -1.69 -19.99
N ARG A 238 21.19 -1.07 -21.09
CA ARG A 238 20.82 0.35 -21.11
C ARG A 238 19.62 0.65 -20.20
N ALA A 239 18.61 -0.23 -20.17
CA ALA A 239 17.45 -0.06 -19.30
C ALA A 239 17.85 -0.08 -17.82
N LEU A 240 18.80 -0.93 -17.41
CA LEU A 240 19.23 -1.07 -16.02
C LEU A 240 20.26 -0.01 -15.57
N LYS A 241 20.69 0.88 -16.46
CA LYS A 241 21.71 1.88 -16.15
C LYS A 241 21.25 2.90 -15.10
N ASP A 242 19.98 3.26 -15.13
CA ASP A 242 19.35 4.16 -14.16
C ASP A 242 17.85 3.92 -14.08
N GLU A 243 17.24 4.44 -13.01
CA GLU A 243 15.83 4.27 -12.72
C GLU A 243 14.90 4.81 -13.82
N THR A 244 15.24 5.95 -14.42
CA THR A 244 14.40 6.57 -15.45
C THR A 244 14.35 5.70 -16.71
N ASN A 245 15.49 5.15 -17.11
CA ASN A 245 15.58 4.23 -18.23
C ASN A 245 14.83 2.92 -17.97
N LEU A 246 14.95 2.37 -16.75
CA LEU A 246 14.23 1.15 -16.35
C LEU A 246 12.72 1.37 -16.38
N ARG A 247 12.25 2.44 -15.75
CA ARG A 247 10.83 2.81 -15.71
C ARG A 247 10.26 3.00 -17.12
N ASN A 248 10.98 3.70 -17.99
CA ASN A 248 10.55 3.93 -19.38
C ASN A 248 10.53 2.63 -20.19
N ALA A 249 11.52 1.76 -20.03
CA ALA A 249 11.57 0.46 -20.70
C ALA A 249 10.39 -0.43 -20.27
N LEU A 250 10.14 -0.55 -18.96
CA LEU A 250 9.00 -1.30 -18.43
C LEU A 250 7.67 -0.70 -18.90
N LYS A 251 7.50 0.62 -18.80
CA LYS A 251 6.28 1.30 -19.28
C LYS A 251 6.01 0.97 -20.75
N ARG A 252 7.04 1.05 -21.61
CA ARG A 252 6.92 0.71 -23.04
C ARG A 252 6.53 -0.75 -23.25
N LEU A 253 7.21 -1.67 -22.57
CA LEU A 253 6.94 -3.12 -22.69
C LEU A 253 5.53 -3.48 -22.22
N LEU A 254 5.11 -2.96 -21.06
CA LEU A 254 3.77 -3.20 -20.52
C LEU A 254 2.68 -2.55 -21.39
N THR A 255 2.90 -1.36 -21.94
CA THR A 255 1.99 -0.76 -22.92
C THR A 255 1.88 -1.61 -24.18
N GLN A 256 3.00 -2.11 -24.72
CA GLN A 256 3.01 -2.96 -25.91
C GLN A 256 2.31 -4.30 -25.69
N LEU A 257 2.53 -4.94 -24.54
CA LEU A 257 2.01 -6.28 -24.26
C LEU A 257 0.57 -6.28 -23.74
N LEU A 258 0.20 -5.27 -22.96
CA LEU A 258 -1.07 -5.27 -22.22
C LEU A 258 -2.03 -4.16 -22.65
N GLY A 259 -1.62 -3.27 -23.56
CA GLY A 259 -2.42 -2.11 -23.93
C GLY A 259 -2.66 -1.16 -22.75
N LEU A 260 -1.63 -0.87 -21.95
CA LEU A 260 -1.71 0.18 -20.93
C LEU A 260 -1.83 1.55 -21.63
N GLU A 261 -2.95 2.23 -21.45
CA GLU A 261 -3.18 3.58 -21.97
C GLU A 261 -2.04 4.53 -21.56
N ARG A 262 -1.58 5.35 -22.52
CA ARG A 262 -0.69 6.47 -22.22
C ARG A 262 -1.51 7.50 -21.44
N LYS A 263 -1.48 7.47 -20.09
CA LYS A 263 -1.83 8.67 -19.32
C LYS A 263 -0.94 9.82 -19.83
N GLN A 264 -1.55 10.75 -20.56
CA GLN A 264 -0.96 12.07 -20.80
C GLN A 264 -0.68 12.69 -19.43
N GLY A 265 0.48 13.32 -19.31
CA GLY A 265 0.96 13.88 -18.05
C GLY A 265 0.00 14.90 -17.46
N ALA A 266 0.20 15.12 -16.16
CA ALA A 266 -0.45 16.10 -15.29
C ALA A 266 -0.73 17.45 -15.97
#